data_AF-A0A2H9QWY6-F1
#
_entry.id   AF-A0A2H9QWY6-F1
#
_cell.length_a   1.000
_cell.length_b   1.000
_cell.length_c   1.000
_cell.angle_alpha   90.00
_cell.angle_beta   90.00
_cell.angle_gamma   90.00
#
_symmetry.space_group_name_H-M   'P 1'
#
loop_
_entity.id
_entity.type
_entity.pdbx_description
1 polymer ?
#
loop_
_entity_poly.entity_id
_entity_poly.type
_entity_poly.pdbx_seq_one_letter_code
_entity_poly.pdbx_strand_id
1 'polypeptide(L)'
;MRKLLIVSIFHTGVDMGAFKERMDRITEKQFGKVEMQRHKENIETFWEELDKALEKRIKDIDIRKVKIYQDAQVVNGLVGIKIVEEIAERGSRNHQIILKLINKGAVLMKTESFEALKEEYFLIKSMMTAKNPVEAEQAAIAYEKRKGDLLRRRDEYIARNIDKTLKEGETGILFIGATHNVEDRLPPTINVEHLKNHRAKAFF
;
A
#
# COMPACT_ATOMS: atom_id res chain seq x y z
N MET A 1 11.43 20.37 -11.55
CA MET A 1 11.75 18.95 -11.63
C MET A 1 10.61 18.16 -11.01
N ARG A 2 10.24 17.00 -11.57
CA ARG A 2 9.29 16.04 -10.97
C ARG A 2 9.98 15.24 -9.87
N LYS A 3 9.40 15.19 -8.66
CA LYS A 3 9.98 14.45 -7.52
C LYS A 3 9.00 13.39 -7.04
N LEU A 4 9.49 12.19 -6.69
CA LEU A 4 8.70 11.12 -6.11
C LEU A 4 9.36 10.64 -4.81
N LEU A 5 8.65 10.74 -3.70
CA LEU A 5 9.04 10.15 -2.42
C LEU A 5 8.36 8.79 -2.27
N ILE A 6 9.15 7.72 -2.20
CA ILE A 6 8.65 6.36 -1.95
C ILE A 6 8.60 6.11 -0.44
N VAL A 7 7.45 5.64 0.02
CA VAL A 7 7.14 5.30 1.40
C VAL A 7 6.72 3.83 1.42
N SER A 8 7.57 2.98 1.99
CA SER A 8 7.22 1.57 2.19
C SER A 8 6.13 1.44 3.24
N ILE A 9 5.08 0.68 2.95
CA ILE A 9 3.97 0.42 3.86
C ILE A 9 3.87 -1.06 4.23
N PHE A 10 3.33 -1.32 5.41
CA PHE A 10 2.83 -2.64 5.81
C PHE A 10 1.31 -2.61 5.76
N HIS A 11 0.69 -3.62 5.17
CA HIS A 11 -0.76 -3.75 5.24
C HIS A 11 -1.11 -4.51 6.52
N THR A 12 -2.06 -3.99 7.28
CA THR A 12 -2.60 -4.63 8.49
C THR A 12 -3.88 -5.40 8.16
N GLY A 13 -4.38 -6.21 9.09
CA GLY A 13 -5.66 -6.91 8.92
C GLY A 13 -6.85 -5.96 8.65
N VAL A 14 -6.78 -4.69 9.07
CA VAL A 14 -7.81 -3.67 8.78
C VAL A 14 -7.87 -3.36 7.28
N ASP A 15 -6.72 -3.33 6.62
CA ASP A 15 -6.59 -3.05 5.18
C ASP A 15 -7.11 -4.22 4.33
N MET A 16 -7.14 -5.43 4.90
CA MET A 16 -7.54 -6.68 4.22
C MET A 16 -9.05 -6.96 4.23
N GLY A 17 -9.85 -6.11 4.89
CA GLY A 17 -11.31 -6.20 4.89
C GLY A 17 -11.85 -7.59 5.28
N ALA A 18 -12.56 -8.25 4.36
CA ALA A 18 -13.22 -9.53 4.59
C ALA A 18 -12.27 -10.70 4.94
N PHE A 19 -10.95 -10.54 4.75
CA PHE A 19 -9.98 -11.59 5.04
C PHE A 19 -9.34 -11.48 6.44
N LYS A 20 -9.64 -10.42 7.19
CA LYS A 20 -9.07 -10.12 8.51
C LYS A 20 -9.10 -11.32 9.47
N GLU A 21 -10.29 -11.86 9.75
CA GLU A 21 -10.46 -12.93 10.75
C GLU A 21 -9.74 -14.24 10.39
N ARG A 22 -9.57 -14.54 9.11
CA ARG A 22 -8.87 -15.75 8.68
C ARG A 22 -7.35 -15.55 8.78
N MET A 23 -6.85 -14.36 8.46
CA MET A 23 -5.45 -14.01 8.66
C MET A 23 -5.08 -14.00 10.15
N ASP A 24 -5.88 -13.34 10.99
CA ASP A 24 -5.66 -13.29 12.44
C ASP A 24 -5.52 -14.71 13.03
N ARG A 25 -6.39 -15.65 12.61
CA ARG A 25 -6.32 -17.05 13.03
C ARG A 25 -5.08 -17.79 12.55
N ILE A 26 -4.57 -17.48 11.35
CA ILE A 26 -3.35 -18.08 10.82
C ILE A 26 -2.14 -17.55 11.59
N THR A 27 -2.05 -16.23 11.75
CA THR A 27 -0.93 -15.57 12.44
C THR A 27 -0.89 -15.96 13.92
N GLU A 28 -2.04 -16.04 14.61
CA GLU A 28 -2.12 -16.49 16.01
C GLU A 28 -1.63 -17.93 16.20
N LYS A 29 -1.94 -18.83 15.26
CA LYS A 29 -1.48 -20.23 15.30
C LYS A 29 0.02 -20.35 15.05
N GLN A 30 0.61 -19.42 14.29
CA GLN A 30 2.00 -19.51 13.84
C GLN A 30 3.00 -18.87 14.82
N PHE A 31 2.63 -17.77 15.48
CA PHE A 31 3.58 -16.98 16.31
C PHE A 31 3.21 -16.90 17.81
N GLY A 32 2.01 -17.34 18.21
CA GLY A 32 1.60 -17.30 19.62
C GLY A 32 1.37 -15.88 20.17
N LYS A 33 0.69 -15.77 21.33
CA LYS A 33 0.14 -14.49 21.82
C LYS A 33 1.17 -13.43 22.20
N VAL A 34 2.33 -13.82 22.72
CA VAL A 34 3.38 -12.88 23.18
C VAL A 34 4.10 -12.24 22.01
N GLU A 35 4.45 -13.02 20.98
CA GLU A 35 5.09 -12.48 19.77
C GLU A 35 4.12 -11.60 18.98
N MET A 36 2.83 -11.95 18.97
CA MET A 36 1.78 -11.12 18.39
C MET A 36 1.66 -9.75 19.05
N GLN A 37 1.76 -9.67 20.39
CA GLN A 37 1.68 -8.40 21.10
C GLN A 37 2.90 -7.52 20.78
N ARG A 38 4.11 -8.09 20.81
CA ARG A 38 5.35 -7.38 20.41
C ARG A 38 5.29 -6.93 18.95
N HIS A 39 4.74 -7.74 18.06
CA HIS A 39 4.56 -7.40 16.66
C HIS A 39 3.63 -6.19 16.48
N LYS A 40 2.50 -6.15 17.21
CA LYS A 40 1.59 -4.99 17.21
C LYS A 40 2.29 -3.71 17.68
N GLU A 41 3.04 -3.78 18.79
CA GLU A 41 3.79 -2.63 19.32
C GLU A 41 4.85 -2.11 18.33
N ASN A 42 5.56 -3.02 17.67
CA ASN A 42 6.53 -2.66 16.63
C ASN A 42 5.87 -1.99 15.42
N ILE A 43 4.69 -2.46 15.00
CA ILE A 43 3.92 -1.84 13.90
C ILE A 43 3.47 -0.43 14.29
N GLU A 44 2.95 -0.23 15.50
CA GLU A 44 2.52 1.11 15.95
C GLU A 44 3.70 2.08 16.00
N THR A 45 4.84 1.65 16.55
CA THR A 45 6.07 2.47 16.58
C THR A 45 6.54 2.80 15.17
N PHE A 46 6.51 1.84 14.25
CA PHE A 46 6.83 2.08 12.84
C PHE A 46 5.95 3.19 12.24
N TRP A 47 4.65 3.16 12.47
CA TRP A 47 3.73 4.17 11.93
C TRP A 47 3.96 5.55 12.54
N GLU A 48 4.24 5.64 13.83
CA GLU A 48 4.57 6.91 14.47
C GLU A 48 5.87 7.51 13.94
N GLU A 49 6.90 6.70 13.76
CA GLU A 49 8.17 7.13 13.17
C GLU A 49 8.00 7.56 11.71
N LEU A 50 7.20 6.82 10.95
CA LEU A 50 6.86 7.14 9.56
C LEU A 50 6.18 8.49 9.45
N ASP A 51 5.13 8.74 10.24
CA ASP A 51 4.39 10.00 10.20
C ASP A 51 5.32 11.18 10.55
N LYS A 52 6.13 11.04 11.61
CA LYS A 52 7.12 12.06 12.00
C LYS A 52 8.16 12.32 10.92
N ALA A 53 8.72 11.26 10.32
CA ALA A 53 9.72 11.38 9.26
C ALA A 53 9.12 12.04 8.01
N LEU A 54 7.90 11.66 7.64
CA LEU A 54 7.19 12.23 6.51
C LEU A 54 6.88 13.71 6.75
N GLU A 55 6.32 14.08 7.90
CA GLU A 55 6.04 15.47 8.26
C GLU A 55 7.29 16.34 8.21
N LYS A 56 8.41 15.85 8.77
CA LYS A 56 9.69 16.54 8.68
C LYS A 56 10.14 16.70 7.23
N ARG A 57 9.99 15.66 6.41
CA ARG A 57 10.46 15.66 5.01
C ARG A 57 9.65 16.61 4.13
N ILE A 58 8.36 16.77 4.39
CA ILE A 58 7.48 17.61 3.56
C ILE A 58 7.26 19.01 4.11
N LYS A 59 7.88 19.38 5.23
CA LYS A 59 7.65 20.66 5.94
C LYS A 59 7.73 21.90 5.04
N ASP A 60 8.68 21.91 4.12
CA ASP A 60 8.95 23.05 3.22
C ASP A 60 8.34 22.86 1.81
N ILE A 61 7.47 21.86 1.63
CA ILE A 61 6.78 21.58 0.37
C ILE A 61 5.39 22.20 0.42
N ASP A 62 5.00 22.92 -0.66
CA ASP A 62 3.62 23.34 -0.83
C ASP A 62 2.73 22.10 -1.03
N ILE A 63 2.00 21.75 0.01
CA ILE A 63 1.14 20.55 0.07
C ILE A 63 0.09 20.51 -1.07
N ARG A 64 -0.31 21.67 -1.62
CA ARG A 64 -1.25 21.75 -2.75
C ARG A 64 -0.64 21.24 -4.06
N LYS A 65 0.69 21.16 -4.12
CA LYS A 65 1.45 20.57 -5.23
C LYS A 65 1.83 19.11 -4.97
N VAL A 66 1.29 18.50 -3.91
CA VAL A 66 1.53 17.10 -3.57
C VAL A 66 0.48 16.19 -4.20
N LYS A 67 0.94 15.12 -4.85
CA LYS A 67 0.12 14.02 -5.36
C LYS A 67 0.34 12.77 -4.51
N ILE A 68 -0.73 12.15 -4.03
CA ILE A 68 -0.64 10.91 -3.26
C ILE A 68 -0.96 9.74 -4.17
N TYR A 69 -0.05 8.78 -4.22
CA TYR A 69 -0.20 7.50 -4.90
C TYR A 69 -0.20 6.43 -3.82
N GLN A 70 -1.31 5.70 -3.66
CA GLN A 70 -1.47 4.65 -2.66
C GLN A 70 -1.63 3.29 -3.34
N ASP A 71 -0.92 2.27 -2.84
CA ASP A 71 -1.14 0.86 -3.20
C ASP A 71 -2.63 0.50 -3.17
N ALA A 72 -3.09 -0.26 -4.17
CA ALA A 72 -4.48 -0.67 -4.34
C ALA A 72 -5.52 0.46 -4.55
N GLN A 73 -5.09 1.70 -4.87
CA GLN A 73 -6.01 2.81 -5.14
C GLN A 73 -6.56 2.80 -6.59
N VAL A 74 -7.80 2.37 -6.76
CA VAL A 74 -8.45 2.23 -8.09
C VAL A 74 -9.30 3.43 -8.54
N VAL A 75 -9.64 4.33 -7.63
CA VAL A 75 -10.53 5.48 -7.89
C VAL A 75 -9.91 6.76 -7.32
N ASN A 76 -10.05 7.88 -8.01
CA ASN A 76 -9.63 9.21 -7.54
C ASN A 76 -10.85 10.09 -7.20
N GLY A 77 -10.62 11.35 -6.85
CA GLY A 77 -11.69 12.30 -6.54
C GLY A 77 -12.49 11.91 -5.29
N LEU A 78 -13.73 12.40 -5.19
CA LEU A 78 -14.55 12.28 -3.99
C LEU A 78 -14.80 10.82 -3.56
N VAL A 79 -15.00 9.92 -4.52
CA VAL A 79 -15.21 8.49 -4.22
C VAL A 79 -13.94 7.87 -3.65
N GLY A 80 -12.77 8.18 -4.22
CA GLY A 80 -11.49 7.71 -3.70
C GLY A 80 -11.21 8.23 -2.29
N ILE A 81 -11.50 9.51 -2.03
CA ILE A 81 -11.35 10.13 -0.71
C ILE A 81 -12.26 9.48 0.32
N LYS A 82 -13.53 9.22 -0.02
CA LYS A 82 -14.46 8.55 0.89
C LYS A 82 -14.02 7.15 1.29
N ILE A 83 -13.43 6.39 0.36
CA ILE A 83 -12.84 5.08 0.67
C ILE A 83 -11.69 5.22 1.67
N VAL A 84 -10.82 6.22 1.48
CA VAL A 84 -9.73 6.52 2.42
C VAL A 84 -10.28 6.87 3.81
N GLU A 85 -11.33 7.71 3.89
CA GLU A 85 -12.00 8.07 5.15
C GLU A 85 -12.54 6.83 5.87
N GLU A 86 -13.32 5.99 5.19
CA GLU A 86 -13.91 4.79 5.78
C GLU A 86 -12.85 3.79 6.29
N ILE A 87 -11.73 3.64 5.58
CA ILE A 87 -10.64 2.74 6.01
C ILE A 87 -9.82 3.37 7.16
N ALA A 88 -9.63 4.68 7.15
CA ALA A 88 -8.98 5.41 8.24
C ALA A 88 -9.78 5.33 9.55
N GLU A 89 -11.11 5.46 9.47
CA GLU A 89 -12.05 5.31 10.60
C GLU A 89 -12.02 3.91 11.22
N ARG A 90 -11.77 2.88 10.39
CA ARG A 90 -11.58 1.49 10.86
C ARG A 90 -10.22 1.24 11.52
N GLY A 91 -9.35 2.25 11.58
CA GLY A 91 -8.08 2.20 12.29
C GLY A 91 -6.85 1.93 11.42
N SER A 92 -6.94 2.02 10.09
CA SER A 92 -5.74 1.89 9.24
C SER A 92 -4.83 3.10 9.40
N ARG A 93 -3.65 2.90 10.00
CA ARG A 93 -2.63 3.95 10.17
C ARG A 93 -2.17 4.54 8.84
N ASN A 94 -2.04 3.71 7.81
CA ASN A 94 -1.69 4.18 6.47
C ASN A 94 -2.74 5.18 5.94
N HIS A 95 -4.03 4.79 5.98
CA HIS A 95 -5.11 5.64 5.48
C HIS A 95 -5.32 6.89 6.36
N GLN A 96 -5.03 6.83 7.66
CA GLN A 96 -5.02 8.00 8.53
C GLN A 96 -3.95 9.03 8.11
N ILE A 97 -2.74 8.59 7.77
CA ILE A 97 -1.67 9.46 7.27
C ILE A 97 -2.07 10.07 5.92
N ILE A 98 -2.62 9.26 5.01
CA ILE A 98 -3.11 9.73 3.70
C ILE A 98 -4.21 10.78 3.88
N LEU A 99 -5.21 10.50 4.73
CA LEU A 99 -6.31 11.43 5.01
C LEU A 99 -5.80 12.74 5.59
N LYS A 100 -4.83 12.69 6.52
CA LYS A 100 -4.16 13.88 7.07
C LYS A 100 -3.49 14.74 5.99
N LEU A 101 -2.87 14.14 4.98
CA LEU A 101 -2.26 14.86 3.86
C LEU A 101 -3.33 15.45 2.92
N ILE A 102 -4.39 14.70 2.63
CA ILE A 102 -5.53 15.17 1.81
C ILE A 102 -6.18 16.39 2.48
N ASN A 103 -6.43 16.32 3.79
CA ASN A 103 -7.01 17.42 4.56
C ASN A 103 -6.12 18.67 4.58
N LYS A 104 -4.80 18.51 4.45
CA LYS A 104 -3.86 19.63 4.30
C LYS A 104 -3.82 20.20 2.87
N GLY A 105 -4.37 19.52 1.87
CA GLY A 105 -4.51 20.00 0.49
C GLY A 105 -3.83 19.14 -0.57
N ALA A 106 -3.28 17.97 -0.22
CA ALA A 106 -2.72 17.04 -1.19
C ALA A 106 -3.82 16.37 -2.03
N VAL A 107 -3.49 15.96 -3.26
CA VAL A 107 -4.47 15.36 -4.19
C VAL A 107 -4.25 13.85 -4.29
N LEU A 108 -5.29 13.07 -3.99
CA LEU A 108 -5.29 11.62 -4.16
C LEU A 108 -5.37 11.22 -5.63
N MET A 109 -4.46 10.35 -6.06
CA MET A 109 -4.35 9.85 -7.42
C MET A 109 -4.68 8.37 -7.49
N LYS A 110 -5.27 7.96 -8.62
CA LYS A 110 -5.46 6.55 -8.97
C LYS A 110 -4.10 5.92 -9.31
N THR A 111 -3.79 4.78 -8.72
CA THR A 111 -2.53 4.07 -8.91
C THR A 111 -2.70 2.79 -9.71
N GLU A 112 -3.87 2.17 -9.69
CA GLU A 112 -4.03 0.80 -10.21
C GLU A 112 -5.27 0.62 -11.08
N SER A 113 -5.23 -0.41 -11.94
CA SER A 113 -6.40 -0.83 -12.71
C SER A 113 -7.31 -1.70 -11.86
N PHE A 114 -8.63 -1.49 -11.98
CA PHE A 114 -9.62 -2.31 -11.29
C PHE A 114 -9.54 -3.79 -11.69
N GLU A 115 -9.18 -4.06 -12.94
CA GLU A 115 -9.07 -5.39 -13.51
C GLU A 115 -7.96 -6.21 -12.83
N ALA A 116 -6.78 -5.62 -12.63
CA ALA A 116 -5.66 -6.28 -11.96
C ALA A 116 -5.97 -6.58 -10.48
N LEU A 117 -6.51 -5.61 -9.73
CA LEU A 117 -6.89 -5.86 -8.33
C LEU A 117 -8.03 -6.88 -8.20
N LYS A 118 -8.98 -6.86 -9.13
CA LYS A 118 -10.07 -7.86 -9.17
C LYS A 118 -9.51 -9.26 -9.41
N GLU A 119 -8.53 -9.41 -10.31
CA GLU A 119 -7.84 -10.67 -10.53
C GLU A 119 -7.12 -11.17 -9.26
N GLU A 120 -6.37 -10.29 -8.61
CA GLU A 120 -5.68 -10.61 -7.34
C GLU A 120 -6.67 -11.04 -6.26
N TYR A 121 -7.74 -10.28 -6.09
CA TYR A 121 -8.82 -10.58 -5.15
C TYR A 121 -9.40 -11.99 -5.38
N PHE A 122 -9.66 -12.40 -6.62
CA PHE A 122 -10.20 -13.73 -6.90
C PHE A 122 -9.22 -14.86 -6.65
N LEU A 123 -7.92 -14.65 -6.94
CA LEU A 123 -6.89 -15.64 -6.63
C LEU A 123 -6.77 -15.83 -5.11
N ILE A 124 -6.68 -14.73 -4.35
CA ILE A 124 -6.64 -14.76 -2.89
C ILE A 124 -7.92 -15.38 -2.34
N LYS A 125 -9.09 -14.96 -2.81
CA LYS A 125 -10.38 -15.50 -2.38
C LYS A 125 -10.44 -17.01 -2.56
N SER A 126 -9.98 -17.53 -3.71
CA SER A 126 -9.98 -18.96 -3.99
C SER A 126 -9.13 -19.75 -2.99
N MET A 127 -7.94 -19.26 -2.65
CA MET A 127 -7.12 -19.82 -1.56
C MET A 127 -7.81 -19.68 -0.19
N MET A 128 -8.52 -18.57 0.00
CA MET A 128 -9.16 -18.25 1.28
C MET A 128 -10.46 -19.00 1.55
N THR A 129 -11.12 -19.50 0.51
CA THR A 129 -12.41 -20.21 0.61
C THR A 129 -12.34 -21.68 0.22
N ALA A 130 -11.14 -22.22 -0.04
CA ALA A 130 -10.95 -23.64 -0.32
C ALA A 130 -11.52 -24.51 0.81
N LYS A 131 -12.30 -25.53 0.45
CA LYS A 131 -13.05 -26.38 1.40
C LYS A 131 -12.28 -27.63 1.81
N ASN A 132 -11.29 -28.03 1.03
CA ASN A 132 -10.48 -29.22 1.27
C ASN A 132 -9.02 -28.98 0.82
N PRO A 133 -8.08 -29.86 1.22
CA PRO A 133 -6.65 -29.69 0.91
C PRO A 133 -6.34 -29.66 -0.59
N VAL A 134 -7.06 -30.44 -1.40
CA VAL A 134 -6.85 -30.49 -2.86
C VAL A 134 -7.23 -29.17 -3.53
N GLU A 135 -8.39 -28.60 -3.15
CA GLU A 135 -8.80 -27.27 -3.61
C GLU A 135 -7.80 -26.18 -3.17
N ALA A 136 -7.28 -26.28 -1.94
CA ALA A 136 -6.31 -25.33 -1.42
C ALA A 136 -4.99 -25.39 -2.21
N GLU A 137 -4.51 -26.59 -2.52
CA GLU A 137 -3.31 -26.81 -3.32
C GLU A 137 -3.49 -26.30 -4.76
N GLN A 138 -4.61 -26.60 -5.40
CA GLN A 138 -4.92 -26.10 -6.75
C GLN A 138 -4.99 -24.56 -6.79
N ALA A 139 -5.63 -23.95 -5.79
CA ALA A 139 -5.70 -22.50 -5.68
C ALA A 139 -4.32 -21.87 -5.45
N ALA A 140 -3.46 -22.49 -4.63
CA ALA A 140 -2.09 -22.04 -4.42
C ALA A 140 -1.26 -22.14 -5.71
N ILE A 141 -1.35 -23.25 -6.45
CA ILE A 141 -0.66 -23.40 -7.75
C ILE A 141 -1.13 -22.34 -8.75
N ALA A 142 -2.43 -22.06 -8.80
CA ALA A 142 -2.97 -21.02 -9.67
C ALA A 142 -2.45 -19.62 -9.30
N TYR A 143 -2.39 -19.30 -8.01
CA TYR A 143 -1.81 -18.06 -7.52
C TYR A 143 -0.32 -17.94 -7.86
N GLU A 144 0.47 -18.98 -7.57
CA GLU A 144 1.91 -19.00 -7.85
C GLU A 144 2.24 -18.80 -9.33
N LYS A 145 1.44 -19.37 -10.23
CA LYS A 145 1.59 -19.17 -11.68
C LYS A 145 1.29 -17.74 -12.14
N ARG A 146 0.46 -16.99 -11.40
CA ARG A 146 -0.06 -15.68 -11.84
C ARG A 146 0.53 -14.49 -11.09
N LYS A 147 0.98 -14.67 -9.84
CA LYS A 147 1.40 -13.58 -8.96
C LYS A 147 2.49 -12.69 -9.57
N GLY A 148 3.47 -13.28 -10.26
CA GLY A 148 4.60 -12.54 -10.85
C GLY A 148 4.18 -11.62 -11.99
N ASP A 149 3.39 -12.14 -12.95
CA ASP A 149 2.87 -11.34 -14.06
C ASP A 149 1.88 -10.28 -13.57
N LEU A 150 1.03 -10.63 -12.60
CA LEU A 150 0.06 -9.70 -12.04
C LEU A 150 0.75 -8.53 -11.32
N LEU A 151 1.74 -8.81 -10.47
CA LEU A 151 2.53 -7.79 -9.79
C LEU A 151 3.27 -6.88 -10.79
N ARG A 152 3.86 -7.46 -11.83
CA ARG A 152 4.49 -6.69 -12.92
C ARG A 152 3.50 -5.77 -13.61
N ARG A 153 2.30 -6.25 -13.96
CA ARG A 153 1.25 -5.42 -14.59
C ARG A 153 0.79 -4.29 -13.68
N ARG A 154 0.66 -4.54 -12.37
CA ARG A 154 0.33 -3.52 -11.37
C ARG A 154 1.43 -2.46 -11.32
N ASP A 155 2.70 -2.85 -11.18
CA ASP A 155 3.84 -1.92 -11.16
C ASP A 155 3.91 -1.04 -12.41
N GLU A 156 3.75 -1.64 -13.60
CA GLU A 156 3.75 -0.92 -14.87
C GLU A 156 2.60 0.09 -14.95
N TYR A 157 1.41 -0.27 -14.44
CA TYR A 157 0.27 0.63 -14.42
C TYR A 157 0.51 1.81 -13.46
N ILE A 158 1.05 1.54 -12.27
CA ILE A 158 1.41 2.57 -11.29
C ILE A 158 2.42 3.54 -11.89
N ALA A 159 3.52 3.03 -12.47
CA ALA A 159 4.57 3.86 -13.05
C ALA A 159 4.04 4.74 -14.21
N ARG A 160 3.23 4.16 -15.11
CA ARG A 160 2.58 4.91 -16.21
C ARG A 160 1.66 6.00 -15.70
N ASN A 161 0.88 5.72 -14.65
CA ASN A 161 0.00 6.73 -14.07
C ASN A 161 0.79 7.86 -13.41
N ILE A 162 1.83 7.54 -12.64
CA ILE A 162 2.70 8.54 -12.02
C ILE A 162 3.31 9.44 -13.10
N ASP A 163 3.87 8.87 -14.17
CA ASP A 163 4.44 9.67 -15.27
C ASP A 163 3.40 10.60 -15.91
N LYS A 164 2.19 10.09 -16.15
CA LYS A 164 1.11 10.87 -16.77
C LYS A 164 0.59 12.00 -15.87
N THR A 165 0.56 11.80 -14.56
CA THR A 165 -0.15 12.70 -13.64
C THR A 165 0.74 13.57 -12.77
N LEU A 166 2.00 13.19 -12.54
CA LEU A 166 2.96 13.99 -11.80
C LEU A 166 3.57 15.02 -12.75
N LYS A 167 3.23 16.29 -12.54
CA LYS A 167 3.68 17.39 -13.39
C LYS A 167 4.97 18.02 -12.88
N GLU A 168 5.59 18.82 -13.74
CA GLU A 168 6.80 19.56 -13.42
C GLU A 168 6.56 20.51 -12.23
N GLY A 169 7.43 20.43 -11.22
CA GLY A 169 7.31 21.21 -9.98
C GLY A 169 6.35 20.63 -8.94
N GLU A 170 5.69 19.50 -9.22
CA GLU A 170 4.92 18.73 -8.24
C GLU A 170 5.80 17.70 -7.51
N THR A 171 5.33 17.28 -6.34
CA THR A 171 5.93 16.18 -5.56
C THR A 171 4.92 15.05 -5.42
N GLY A 172 5.28 13.85 -5.85
CA GLY A 172 4.54 12.63 -5.58
C GLY A 172 4.97 12.02 -4.25
N ILE A 173 4.03 11.43 -3.51
CA ILE A 173 4.31 10.52 -2.41
C ILE A 173 3.66 9.18 -2.77
N LEU A 174 4.47 8.13 -2.93
CA LEU A 174 4.04 6.78 -3.25
C LEU A 174 4.11 5.90 -2.02
N PHE A 175 2.96 5.55 -1.46
CA PHE A 175 2.79 4.55 -0.41
C PHE A 175 2.63 3.19 -1.08
N ILE A 176 3.61 2.30 -0.95
CA ILE A 176 3.65 1.04 -1.71
C ILE A 176 4.21 -0.13 -0.90
N GLY A 177 3.61 -1.31 -1.05
CA GLY A 177 4.09 -2.53 -0.39
C GLY A 177 5.48 -2.98 -0.88
N ALA A 178 6.23 -3.64 0.00
CA ALA A 178 7.64 -3.99 -0.24
C ALA A 178 7.90 -4.97 -1.40
N THR A 179 6.88 -5.66 -1.89
CA THR A 179 7.00 -6.59 -3.03
C THR A 179 7.02 -5.87 -4.38
N HIS A 180 6.52 -4.64 -4.45
CA HIS A 180 6.44 -3.86 -5.68
C HIS A 180 7.81 -3.37 -6.14
N ASN A 181 8.00 -3.27 -7.46
CA ASN A 181 9.18 -2.68 -8.07
C ASN A 181 8.80 -1.56 -9.05
N VAL A 182 8.09 -0.55 -8.56
CA VAL A 182 7.62 0.57 -9.40
C VAL A 182 8.79 1.43 -9.91
N GLU A 183 9.84 1.60 -9.09
CA GLU A 183 10.97 2.50 -9.38
C GLU A 183 11.67 2.16 -10.70
N ASP A 184 11.97 0.88 -10.96
CA ASP A 184 12.63 0.41 -12.18
C ASP A 184 11.82 0.68 -13.46
N ARG A 185 10.54 1.07 -13.32
CA ARG A 185 9.62 1.35 -14.44
C ARG A 185 9.31 2.83 -14.60
N LEU A 186 9.84 3.69 -13.73
CA LEU A 186 9.66 5.13 -13.84
C LEU A 186 10.61 5.73 -14.90
N PRO A 187 10.19 6.78 -15.61
CA PRO A 187 11.08 7.48 -16.53
C PRO A 187 12.17 8.24 -15.76
N PRO A 188 13.39 8.37 -16.33
CA PRO A 188 14.54 8.98 -15.65
C PRO A 188 14.35 10.47 -15.31
N THR A 189 13.34 11.11 -15.90
CA THR A 189 12.92 12.49 -15.60
C THR A 189 12.24 12.68 -14.24
N ILE A 190 11.93 11.59 -13.52
CA ILE A 190 11.38 11.63 -12.17
C ILE A 190 12.52 11.38 -11.19
N ASN A 191 12.79 12.35 -10.32
CA ASN A 191 13.78 12.19 -9.25
C ASN A 191 13.15 11.42 -8.09
N VAL A 192 13.65 10.22 -7.81
CA VAL A 192 13.13 9.32 -6.79
C VAL A 192 13.95 9.43 -5.50
N GLU A 193 13.25 9.50 -4.38
CA GLU A 193 13.83 9.44 -3.04
C GLU A 193 13.06 8.43 -2.20
N HIS A 194 13.74 7.68 -1.35
CA HIS A 194 13.11 6.78 -0.38
C HIS A 194 13.04 7.44 0.99
N LEU A 195 11.86 7.42 1.61
CA LEU A 195 11.72 7.81 3.00
C LEU A 195 12.38 6.73 3.87
N LYS A 196 13.59 7.01 4.34
CA LYS A 196 14.33 6.10 5.23
C LYS A 196 13.66 6.04 6.60
N ASN A 197 12.94 4.96 6.86
CA ASN A 197 12.55 4.60 8.23
C ASN A 197 13.60 3.67 8.84
N HIS A 198 13.98 3.96 10.09
CA HIS A 198 14.97 3.16 10.82
C HIS A 198 14.32 1.83 11.22
N ARG A 199 14.64 0.76 10.47
CA ARG A 199 14.44 -0.67 10.82
C ARG A 199 13.19 -0.99 11.65
N ALA A 200 12.04 -1.14 11.01
CA ALA A 200 11.09 -2.16 11.45
C ALA A 200 11.52 -3.49 10.81
N LYS A 201 12.17 -4.36 11.57
CA LYS A 201 12.21 -5.79 11.24
C LYS A 201 10.80 -6.33 11.48
N ALA A 202 9.89 -6.09 10.54
CA ALA A 202 8.62 -6.79 10.53
C ALA A 202 8.94 -8.26 10.23
N PHE A 203 8.75 -9.12 11.22
CA PHE A 203 8.77 -10.56 11.02
C PHE A 203 7.58 -10.89 10.09
N PHE A 204 7.90 -11.47 8.93
CA PHE A 204 6.95 -12.19 8.07
C PHE A 204 6.79 -13.62 8.61
#